data_AF-A0A3B8LMC0-F1
#
_entry.id   AF-A0A3B8LMC0-F1
#
_cell.length_a   1.000
_cell.length_b   1.000
_cell.length_c   1.000
_cell.angle_alpha   90.00
_cell.angle_beta   90.00
_cell.angle_gamma   90.00
#
_symmetry.space_group_name_H-M   'P 1'
#
loop_
_entity.id
_entity.type
_entity.pdbx_description
1 polymer ?
#
loop_
_entity_poly.entity_id
_entity_poly.type
_entity_poly.pdbx_seq_one_letter_code
_entity_poly.pdbx_strand_id
1 'polypeptide(L)'
;MFLRSKSINILVRYGCFGLALLWYMGSAGAVTQGTESETKKANCKNYEIVSLGQQQRNLKLKCGYFGAMWHSNAGSHYKWCYASPLESSKNVLADEQIKLRKEMLASCAKKESVKTICKRYARAVVTAIKQNRKRRCGDVQRHTAWSASYSTQLKFCAGISGKKVSTWNWVAQQLFYHR
;
A
#
# COMPACT_ATOMS: atom_id res chain seq x y z
N MET A 1 27.71 48.75 -26.39
CA MET A 1 26.97 48.10 -27.50
C MET A 1 27.74 46.84 -27.88
N PHE A 2 27.14 45.64 -27.67
CA PHE A 2 27.50 44.31 -28.21
C PHE A 2 28.96 43.79 -27.94
N LEU A 3 29.26 42.53 -27.61
CA LEU A 3 28.55 41.28 -27.35
C LEU A 3 29.50 40.31 -26.60
N ARG A 4 28.86 39.31 -25.96
CA ARG A 4 29.38 38.11 -25.27
C ARG A 4 30.66 37.47 -25.83
N SER A 5 31.54 37.04 -24.92
CA SER A 5 32.60 36.04 -25.19
C SER A 5 32.37 34.76 -24.36
N LYS A 6 32.53 33.61 -25.02
CA LYS A 6 32.40 32.25 -24.49
C LYS A 6 33.68 31.86 -23.73
N SER A 7 33.58 30.98 -22.74
CA SER A 7 34.74 30.19 -22.29
C SER A 7 34.30 28.82 -21.80
N ILE A 8 34.59 27.83 -22.66
CA ILE A 8 34.72 26.41 -22.34
C ILE A 8 36.16 26.26 -21.83
N ASN A 9 36.36 25.74 -20.62
CA ASN A 9 37.69 25.35 -20.12
C ASN A 9 37.75 23.84 -19.96
N ILE A 10 38.32 23.19 -20.97
CA ILE A 10 38.96 21.88 -20.91
C ILE A 10 40.45 22.19 -20.75
N LEU A 11 41.12 21.62 -19.74
CA LEU A 11 42.54 21.18 -19.76
C LEU A 11 43.09 21.01 -18.34
N VAL A 12 43.24 19.77 -17.88
CA VAL A 12 44.43 19.27 -17.13
C VAL A 12 44.50 17.76 -17.44
N ARG A 13 45.14 17.34 -18.53
CA ARG A 13 46.56 16.92 -18.69
C ARG A 13 47.06 15.84 -17.70
N TYR A 14 47.24 14.66 -18.28
CA TYR A 14 47.89 13.44 -17.78
C TYR A 14 49.40 13.62 -17.51
N GLY A 15 49.96 12.78 -16.62
CA GLY A 15 51.30 12.21 -16.83
C GLY A 15 52.09 11.79 -15.59
N CYS A 16 52.67 10.57 -15.68
CA CYS A 16 53.76 9.99 -14.87
C CYS A 16 53.40 9.35 -13.53
N PHE A 17 53.29 8.01 -13.49
CA PHE A 17 54.15 7.13 -12.69
C PHE A 17 53.82 5.64 -12.94
N GLY A 18 54.84 4.89 -13.38
CA GLY A 18 55.16 3.53 -12.90
C GLY A 18 54.25 2.36 -13.25
N LEU A 19 54.74 1.49 -14.14
CA LEU A 19 54.35 0.07 -14.21
C LEU A 19 54.78 -0.63 -12.91
N ALA A 20 53.82 -1.20 -12.18
CA ALA A 20 54.05 -2.27 -11.20
C ALA A 20 52.98 -3.36 -11.38
N LEU A 21 53.41 -4.49 -11.92
CA LEU A 21 52.73 -5.78 -11.81
C LEU A 21 52.65 -6.18 -10.33
N LEU A 22 51.54 -6.87 -9.99
CA LEU A 22 51.35 -7.86 -8.90
C LEU A 22 50.18 -7.55 -7.95
N TRP A 23 49.17 -8.44 -8.06
CA TRP A 23 48.22 -8.89 -7.02
C TRP A 23 47.37 -7.82 -6.32
N TYR A 24 46.14 -7.63 -6.79
CA TYR A 24 45.03 -7.63 -5.83
C TYR A 24 43.78 -8.26 -6.45
N MET A 25 43.25 -9.21 -5.70
CA MET A 25 42.22 -10.15 -6.07
C MET A 25 40.93 -9.45 -6.47
N GLY A 26 40.34 -9.95 -7.54
CA GLY A 26 38.93 -9.70 -7.85
C GLY A 26 38.08 -10.17 -6.68
N SER A 27 37.43 -9.24 -5.99
CA SER A 27 36.24 -9.55 -5.23
C SER A 27 35.08 -9.57 -6.23
N ALA A 28 34.86 -10.72 -6.88
CA ALA A 28 33.55 -11.01 -7.44
C ALA A 28 32.59 -11.10 -6.26
N GLY A 29 31.98 -9.97 -5.89
CA GLY A 29 30.90 -9.95 -4.93
C GLY A 29 29.79 -10.85 -5.46
N ALA A 30 29.60 -12.00 -4.83
CA ALA A 30 28.48 -12.87 -5.10
C ALA A 30 27.19 -12.07 -4.85
N VAL A 31 26.50 -11.69 -5.92
CA VAL A 31 25.14 -11.15 -5.83
C VAL A 31 24.27 -12.27 -5.28
N THR A 32 23.84 -12.15 -4.04
CA THR A 32 22.89 -13.08 -3.40
C THR A 32 21.51 -12.91 -4.04
N GLN A 33 21.26 -13.58 -5.16
CA GLN A 33 19.95 -13.60 -5.85
C GLN A 33 18.96 -14.63 -5.25
N GLY A 34 19.22 -15.17 -4.05
CA GLY A 34 18.44 -16.27 -3.46
C GLY A 34 17.40 -15.90 -2.39
N THR A 35 17.31 -14.65 -1.94
CA THR A 35 16.54 -14.29 -0.72
C THR A 35 15.20 -13.60 -1.00
N GLU A 36 15.02 -12.99 -2.17
CA GLU A 36 13.84 -12.16 -2.46
C GLU A 36 12.56 -13.01 -2.62
N SER A 37 12.64 -14.08 -3.42
CA SER A 37 11.51 -14.99 -3.65
C SER A 37 11.08 -15.72 -2.38
N GLU A 38 12.03 -16.17 -1.55
CA GLU A 38 11.73 -16.84 -0.29
C GLU A 38 11.09 -15.89 0.74
N THR A 39 11.56 -14.64 0.79
CA THR A 39 10.96 -13.60 1.65
C THR A 39 9.51 -13.34 1.28
N LYS A 40 9.16 -13.26 -0.02
CA LYS A 40 7.76 -13.12 -0.44
C LYS A 40 6.91 -14.34 -0.13
N LYS A 41 7.42 -15.55 -0.34
CA LYS A 41 6.70 -16.77 0.06
C LYS A 41 6.35 -16.73 1.54
N ALA A 42 7.33 -16.39 2.40
CA ALA A 42 7.13 -16.25 3.84
C ALA A 42 6.10 -15.16 4.18
N ASN A 43 6.20 -13.97 3.56
CA ASN A 43 5.26 -12.87 3.77
C ASN A 43 3.83 -13.24 3.35
N CYS A 44 3.66 -13.85 2.18
CA CYS A 44 2.35 -14.29 1.70
C CYS A 44 1.77 -15.43 2.54
N LYS A 45 2.62 -16.32 3.08
CA LYS A 45 2.19 -17.35 4.03
C LYS A 45 1.71 -16.74 5.34
N ASN A 46 2.42 -15.74 5.86
CA ASN A 46 1.98 -14.98 7.03
C ASN A 46 0.64 -14.28 6.77
N TYR A 47 0.50 -13.61 5.62
CA TYR A 47 -0.74 -12.94 5.22
C TYR A 47 -1.94 -13.90 5.17
N GLU A 48 -1.75 -15.08 4.59
CA GLU A 48 -2.75 -16.15 4.56
C GLU A 48 -3.21 -16.53 5.97
N ILE A 49 -2.27 -16.86 6.87
CA ILE A 49 -2.57 -17.32 8.23
C ILE A 49 -3.30 -16.22 9.01
N VAL A 50 -2.78 -15.00 8.98
CA VAL A 50 -3.36 -13.87 9.70
C VAL A 50 -4.75 -13.51 9.16
N SER A 51 -4.95 -13.54 7.84
CA SER A 51 -6.24 -13.25 7.20
C SER A 51 -7.32 -14.25 7.61
N LEU A 52 -6.96 -15.54 7.74
CA LEU A 52 -7.88 -16.57 8.24
C LEU A 52 -8.25 -16.35 9.70
N GLY A 53 -7.28 -16.09 10.57
CA GLY A 53 -7.55 -15.80 11.99
C GLY A 53 -8.46 -14.57 12.15
N GLN A 54 -8.23 -13.53 11.34
CA GLN A 54 -9.09 -12.35 11.29
C GLN A 54 -10.49 -12.68 10.77
N GLN A 55 -10.63 -13.56 9.78
CA GLN A 55 -11.93 -13.99 9.29
C GLN A 55 -12.70 -14.80 10.33
N GLN A 56 -12.04 -15.71 11.04
CA GLN A 56 -12.66 -16.43 12.17
C GLN A 56 -13.15 -15.46 13.24
N ARG A 57 -12.36 -14.41 13.55
CA ARG A 57 -12.77 -13.37 14.49
C ARG A 57 -13.96 -12.55 13.99
N ASN A 58 -14.01 -12.22 12.70
CA ASN A 58 -15.16 -11.56 12.06
C ASN A 58 -16.44 -12.38 12.26
N LEU A 59 -16.38 -13.70 12.01
CA LEU A 59 -17.50 -14.62 12.22
C LEU A 59 -17.89 -14.70 13.70
N LYS A 60 -16.92 -14.88 14.61
CA LYS A 60 -17.15 -14.99 16.06
C LYS A 60 -17.80 -13.73 16.64
N LEU A 61 -17.35 -12.56 16.22
CA LEU A 61 -17.89 -11.27 16.66
C LEU A 61 -19.18 -10.87 15.92
N LYS A 62 -19.62 -11.67 14.94
CA LYS A 62 -20.77 -11.37 14.08
C LYS A 62 -20.67 -9.98 13.43
N CYS A 63 -19.47 -9.57 13.03
CA CYS A 63 -19.26 -8.25 12.43
C CYS A 63 -19.92 -8.12 11.05
N GLY A 64 -20.17 -9.24 10.38
CA GLY A 64 -20.84 -9.27 9.07
C GLY A 64 -19.97 -8.77 7.92
N TYR A 65 -18.64 -8.74 8.08
CA TYR A 65 -17.75 -8.46 6.96
C TYR A 65 -17.67 -9.67 6.01
N PHE A 66 -17.52 -9.44 4.71
CA PHE A 66 -17.54 -10.51 3.69
C PHE A 66 -16.72 -10.13 2.44
N GLY A 67 -16.78 -10.94 1.37
CA GLY A 67 -16.08 -10.69 0.10
C GLY A 67 -14.64 -11.19 0.08
N ALA A 68 -13.89 -10.88 -0.98
CA ALA A 68 -12.56 -11.46 -1.24
C ALA A 68 -11.57 -11.29 -0.08
N MET A 69 -11.61 -10.12 0.56
CA MET A 69 -10.86 -9.85 1.78
C MET A 69 -11.29 -10.85 2.86
N TRP A 70 -12.57 -10.94 3.20
CA TRP A 70 -13.09 -11.74 4.31
C TRP A 70 -13.51 -13.16 3.94
N HIS A 71 -12.91 -13.79 2.93
CA HIS A 71 -13.21 -15.19 2.60
C HIS A 71 -12.38 -16.17 3.45
N SER A 72 -12.87 -17.40 3.64
CA SER A 72 -12.31 -18.40 4.56
C SER A 72 -11.31 -19.39 3.96
N ASN A 73 -10.94 -19.25 2.69
CA ASN A 73 -10.00 -20.16 2.04
C ASN A 73 -8.56 -19.57 2.06
N ALA A 74 -7.63 -20.38 2.54
CA ALA A 74 -6.25 -19.97 2.72
C ALA A 74 -5.56 -19.70 1.37
N GLY A 75 -5.77 -20.61 0.42
CA GLY A 75 -5.16 -20.58 -0.90
C GLY A 75 -5.46 -19.30 -1.69
N SER A 76 -6.66 -18.73 -1.59
CA SER A 76 -6.94 -17.48 -2.31
C SER A 76 -6.24 -16.26 -1.68
N HIS A 77 -6.03 -16.25 -0.35
CA HIS A 77 -5.23 -15.19 0.29
C HIS A 77 -3.77 -15.27 -0.13
N TYR A 78 -3.20 -16.47 -0.11
CA TYR A 78 -1.84 -16.72 -0.56
C TYR A 78 -1.68 -16.35 -2.04
N LYS A 79 -2.56 -16.85 -2.92
CA LYS A 79 -2.52 -16.58 -4.37
C LYS A 79 -2.65 -15.10 -4.66
N TRP A 80 -3.55 -14.39 -3.97
CA TRP A 80 -3.72 -12.95 -4.16
C TRP A 80 -2.41 -12.18 -3.87
N CYS A 81 -1.78 -12.48 -2.73
CA CYS A 81 -0.51 -11.87 -2.31
C CYS A 81 0.61 -12.22 -3.29
N TYR A 82 0.74 -13.50 -3.64
CA TYR A 82 1.85 -14.00 -4.45
C TYR A 82 1.78 -13.58 -5.93
N ALA A 83 0.59 -13.33 -6.46
CA ALA A 83 0.35 -13.07 -7.89
C ALA A 83 0.81 -11.68 -8.40
N SER A 84 1.66 -10.92 -7.68
CA SER A 84 2.25 -9.68 -8.23
C SER A 84 3.65 -9.96 -8.77
N PRO A 85 3.99 -9.52 -9.99
CA PRO A 85 5.35 -9.57 -10.50
C PRO A 85 6.29 -8.59 -9.77
N LEU A 86 5.74 -7.54 -9.16
CA LEU A 86 6.49 -6.65 -8.27
C LEU A 86 6.42 -7.20 -6.84
N GLU A 87 7.53 -7.79 -6.40
CA GLU A 87 7.76 -8.36 -5.07
C GLU A 87 7.43 -7.36 -3.95
N SER A 88 7.81 -6.09 -4.13
CA SER A 88 7.60 -5.04 -3.14
C SER A 88 6.14 -4.55 -3.06
N SER A 89 5.44 -4.41 -4.19
CA SER A 89 4.11 -3.78 -4.21
C SER A 89 3.07 -4.59 -3.46
N LYS A 90 2.99 -5.91 -3.65
CA LYS A 90 1.94 -6.71 -2.95
C LYS A 90 2.30 -7.14 -1.53
N ASN A 91 3.58 -7.25 -1.18
CA ASN A 91 3.98 -7.49 0.20
C ASN A 91 3.60 -6.29 1.10
N VAL A 92 3.88 -5.07 0.63
CA VAL A 92 3.44 -3.84 1.32
C VAL A 92 1.91 -3.78 1.43
N LEU A 93 1.19 -4.16 0.37
CA LEU A 93 -0.27 -4.23 0.42
C LEU A 93 -0.78 -5.31 1.38
N ALA A 94 -0.10 -6.45 1.52
CA ALA A 94 -0.51 -7.52 2.44
C ALA A 94 -0.45 -7.06 3.90
N ASP A 95 0.63 -6.38 4.31
CA ASP A 95 0.76 -5.80 5.65
C ASP A 95 -0.30 -4.71 5.90
N GLU A 96 -0.54 -3.86 4.91
CA GLU A 96 -1.61 -2.85 4.98
C GLU A 96 -3.00 -3.49 5.13
N GLN A 97 -3.27 -4.59 4.42
CA GLN A 97 -4.52 -5.35 4.55
C GLN A 97 -4.67 -5.97 5.95
N ILE A 98 -3.60 -6.55 6.51
CA ILE A 98 -3.62 -7.07 7.89
C ILE A 98 -3.99 -5.96 8.88
N LYS A 99 -3.34 -4.80 8.77
CA LYS A 99 -3.59 -3.65 9.64
C LYS A 99 -5.02 -3.16 9.51
N LEU A 100 -5.51 -3.00 8.28
CA LEU A 100 -6.89 -2.59 8.01
C LEU A 100 -7.90 -3.51 8.69
N ARG A 101 -7.75 -4.82 8.50
CA ARG A 101 -8.67 -5.81 9.06
C ARG A 101 -8.65 -5.82 10.58
N LYS A 102 -7.47 -5.60 11.17
CA LYS A 102 -7.32 -5.41 12.62
C LYS A 102 -8.11 -4.21 13.12
N GLU A 103 -8.06 -3.08 12.42
CA GLU A 103 -8.81 -1.87 12.76
C GLU A 103 -10.33 -2.05 12.58
N MET A 104 -10.76 -2.75 11.53
CA MET A 104 -12.16 -3.10 11.30
C MET A 104 -12.69 -3.99 12.43
N LEU A 105 -11.98 -5.06 12.78
CA LEU A 105 -12.36 -5.94 13.89
C LEU A 105 -12.37 -5.23 15.24
N ALA A 106 -11.44 -4.30 15.48
CA ALA A 106 -11.44 -3.50 16.71
C ALA A 106 -12.67 -2.59 16.81
N SER A 107 -13.07 -1.97 15.70
CA SER A 107 -14.26 -1.13 15.61
C SER A 107 -15.55 -1.93 15.86
N CYS A 108 -15.66 -3.10 15.24
CA CYS A 108 -16.75 -4.05 15.47
C CYS A 108 -16.81 -4.51 16.93
N ALA A 109 -15.67 -4.91 17.52
CA ALA A 109 -15.61 -5.37 18.90
C ALA A 109 -16.08 -4.30 19.90
N LYS A 110 -15.81 -3.02 19.60
CA LYS A 110 -16.27 -1.87 20.39
C LYS A 110 -17.73 -1.48 20.15
N LYS A 111 -18.43 -2.16 19.23
CA LYS A 111 -19.77 -1.77 18.74
C LYS A 111 -19.83 -0.28 18.37
N GLU A 112 -18.78 0.21 17.71
CA GLU A 112 -18.68 1.64 17.37
C GLU A 112 -19.88 2.09 16.54
N SER A 113 -20.44 3.26 16.88
CA SER A 113 -21.52 3.85 16.11
C SER A 113 -21.10 4.12 14.66
N VAL A 114 -22.06 4.04 13.74
CA VAL A 114 -21.89 4.42 12.32
C VAL A 114 -21.25 5.82 12.19
N LYS A 115 -21.63 6.76 13.06
CA LYS A 115 -21.05 8.11 13.12
C LYS A 115 -19.54 8.08 13.37
N THR A 116 -19.07 7.25 14.30
CA THR A 116 -17.64 7.10 14.60
C THR A 116 -16.89 6.49 13.41
N ILE A 117 -17.47 5.45 12.79
CA ILE A 117 -16.88 4.80 11.62
C ILE A 117 -16.75 5.79 10.45
N CYS A 118 -17.80 6.55 10.17
CA CYS A 118 -17.80 7.55 9.10
C CYS A 118 -16.79 8.68 9.33
N LYS A 119 -16.58 9.11 10.58
CA LYS A 119 -15.53 10.10 10.90
C LYS A 119 -14.14 9.57 10.56
N ARG A 120 -13.84 8.30 10.89
CA ARG A 120 -12.54 7.69 10.56
C ARG A 120 -12.35 7.55 9.04
N TYR A 121 -13.37 7.06 8.34
CA TYR A 121 -13.37 6.99 6.87
C TYR A 121 -13.08 8.36 6.24
N ALA A 122 -13.82 9.40 6.64
CA ALA A 122 -13.67 10.73 6.09
C ALA A 122 -12.25 11.30 6.31
N ARG A 123 -11.62 11.04 7.46
CA ARG A 123 -10.21 11.44 7.71
C ARG A 123 -9.22 10.70 6.81
N ALA A 124 -9.42 9.39 6.61
CA ALA A 124 -8.55 8.57 5.79
C ALA A 124 -8.57 9.02 4.32
N VAL A 125 -9.76 9.25 3.75
CA VAL A 125 -9.88 9.72 2.35
C VAL A 125 -9.24 11.09 2.17
N VAL A 126 -9.55 12.06 3.04
CA VAL A 126 -8.98 13.41 2.93
C VAL A 126 -7.45 13.37 3.04
N THR A 127 -6.91 12.53 3.92
CA THR A 127 -5.45 12.34 4.05
C THR A 127 -4.86 11.72 2.79
N ALA A 128 -5.48 10.69 2.23
CA ALA A 128 -5.02 10.04 1.00
C ALA A 128 -5.01 11.02 -0.18
N ILE A 129 -6.06 11.82 -0.36
CA ILE A 129 -6.13 12.85 -1.41
C ILE A 129 -5.02 13.88 -1.23
N LYS A 130 -4.79 14.37 0.00
CA LYS A 130 -3.68 15.29 0.28
C LYS A 130 -2.32 14.68 -0.09
N GLN A 131 -2.12 13.40 0.21
CA GLN A 131 -0.88 12.69 -0.14
C GLN A 131 -0.72 12.52 -1.66
N ASN A 132 -1.78 12.17 -2.37
CA ASN A 132 -1.76 12.03 -3.84
C ASN A 132 -1.41 13.36 -4.51
N ARG A 133 -2.04 14.47 -4.06
CA ARG A 133 -1.71 15.82 -4.52
C ARG A 133 -0.25 16.19 -4.26
N LYS A 134 0.25 15.90 -3.05
CA LYS A 134 1.67 16.14 -2.70
C LYS A 134 2.62 15.35 -3.61
N ARG A 135 2.25 14.11 -3.94
CA ARG A 135 3.03 13.21 -4.82
C ARG A 135 2.79 13.48 -6.31
N ARG A 136 1.92 14.43 -6.66
CA ARG A 136 1.46 14.69 -8.04
C ARG A 136 0.94 13.42 -8.73
N CYS A 137 0.42 12.49 -7.95
CA CYS A 137 -0.36 11.38 -8.48
C CYS A 137 -1.70 11.94 -8.97
N GLY A 138 -2.15 11.53 -10.15
CA GLY A 138 -3.38 12.05 -10.74
C GLY A 138 -4.57 12.00 -9.79
N ASP A 139 -5.26 13.12 -9.63
CA ASP A 139 -6.51 13.19 -8.88
C ASP A 139 -7.61 12.57 -9.75
N VAL A 140 -7.96 11.30 -9.53
CA VAL A 140 -9.17 10.71 -10.11
C VAL A 140 -10.38 11.27 -9.35
N GLN A 141 -10.72 12.55 -9.60
CA GLN A 141 -12.01 13.13 -9.19
C GLN A 141 -13.11 12.55 -10.07
N ARG A 142 -13.37 11.25 -9.91
CA ARG A 142 -14.62 10.64 -10.36
C ARG A 142 -15.40 10.43 -9.08
N HIS A 143 -16.61 11.00 -8.98
CA HIS A 143 -17.60 10.85 -7.91
C HIS A 143 -17.32 11.40 -6.49
N THR A 144 -18.40 11.64 -5.73
CA THR A 144 -18.43 12.20 -4.37
C THR A 144 -17.64 11.38 -3.33
N ALA A 145 -17.34 10.11 -3.61
CA ALA A 145 -16.48 9.29 -2.75
C ALA A 145 -15.02 9.75 -2.69
N TRP A 146 -14.54 10.55 -3.66
CA TRP A 146 -13.15 11.04 -3.72
C TRP A 146 -13.07 12.58 -3.64
N SER A 147 -13.75 13.14 -2.65
CA SER A 147 -13.69 14.57 -2.31
C SER A 147 -12.65 14.87 -1.23
N ALA A 148 -11.88 15.96 -1.41
CA ALA A 148 -10.99 16.51 -0.38
C ALA A 148 -11.74 17.17 0.79
N SER A 149 -13.07 17.28 0.71
CA SER A 149 -13.90 17.84 1.77
C SER A 149 -14.30 16.78 2.79
N TYR A 150 -13.93 17.00 4.04
CA TYR A 150 -14.30 16.13 5.16
C TYR A 150 -15.81 16.00 5.34
N SER A 151 -16.55 17.11 5.20
CA SER A 151 -18.02 17.12 5.34
C SER A 151 -18.70 16.36 4.21
N THR A 152 -18.18 16.45 2.98
CA THR A 152 -18.64 15.65 1.84
C THR A 152 -18.44 14.17 2.08
N GLN A 153 -17.29 13.78 2.64
CA GLN A 153 -17.01 12.38 2.96
C GLN A 153 -17.88 11.82 4.09
N LEU A 154 -18.23 12.64 5.09
CA LEU A 154 -19.19 12.27 6.12
C LEU A 154 -20.58 12.01 5.54
N LYS A 155 -21.07 12.91 4.68
CA LYS A 155 -22.38 12.77 4.01
C LYS A 155 -22.40 11.54 3.11
N PHE A 156 -21.31 11.31 2.37
CA PHE A 156 -21.15 10.14 1.52
C PHE A 156 -21.25 8.84 2.34
N CYS A 157 -20.46 8.71 3.40
CA CYS A 157 -20.48 7.52 4.27
C CYS A 157 -21.85 7.32 4.94
N ALA A 158 -22.45 8.39 5.46
CA ALA A 158 -23.77 8.31 6.08
C ALA A 158 -24.85 7.88 5.07
N GLY A 159 -24.83 8.43 3.85
CA GLY A 159 -25.76 8.07 2.79
C GLY A 159 -25.65 6.62 2.32
N ILE A 160 -24.47 6.01 2.48
CA ILE A 160 -24.23 4.59 2.22
C ILE A 160 -24.64 3.71 3.41
N SER A 161 -24.45 4.20 4.65
CA SER A 161 -24.75 3.45 5.87
C SER A 161 -26.23 3.15 6.09
N GLY A 162 -27.14 3.88 5.42
CA GLY A 162 -28.57 3.57 5.36
C GLY A 162 -28.93 2.47 4.35
N LYS A 163 -27.96 1.97 3.56
CA LYS A 163 -28.13 0.87 2.60
C LYS A 163 -27.47 -0.40 3.16
N LYS A 164 -27.87 -1.60 2.69
CA LYS A 164 -27.42 -2.91 3.21
C LYS A 164 -25.89 -2.99 3.46
N VAL A 165 -25.49 -3.80 4.44
CA VAL A 165 -24.10 -4.00 4.92
C VAL A 165 -23.09 -4.30 3.80
N SER A 166 -23.55 -4.76 2.64
CA SER A 166 -22.75 -4.96 1.42
C SER A 166 -21.96 -3.76 0.94
N THR A 167 -22.45 -2.57 1.24
CA THR A 167 -21.84 -1.33 0.79
C THR A 167 -20.59 -0.95 1.61
N TRP A 168 -20.46 -1.42 2.85
CA TRP A 168 -19.28 -1.17 3.69
C TRP A 168 -18.01 -1.84 3.15
N ASN A 169 -18.19 -2.98 2.49
CA ASN A 169 -17.08 -3.71 1.90
C ASN A 169 -16.47 -2.95 0.72
N TRP A 170 -17.31 -2.27 -0.06
CA TRP A 170 -16.87 -1.39 -1.15
C TRP A 170 -16.14 -0.15 -0.61
N VAL A 171 -16.66 0.50 0.44
CA VAL A 171 -16.02 1.66 1.08
C VAL A 171 -14.67 1.28 1.71
N ALA A 172 -14.59 0.12 2.36
CA ALA A 172 -13.34 -0.42 2.90
C ALA A 172 -12.37 -0.88 1.79
N GLN A 173 -12.85 -1.42 0.67
CA GLN A 173 -12.00 -1.75 -0.49
C GLN A 173 -11.46 -0.50 -1.19
N GLN A 174 -12.29 0.51 -1.42
CA GLN A 174 -11.91 1.75 -2.13
C GLN A 174 -10.86 2.57 -1.38
N LEU A 175 -10.83 2.50 -0.05
CA LEU A 175 -9.80 3.16 0.76
C LEU A 175 -8.37 2.62 0.51
N PHE A 176 -8.22 1.39 0.00
CA PHE A 176 -6.91 0.70 -0.01
C PHE A 176 -6.55 0.00 -1.32
N TYR A 177 -7.50 -0.21 -2.25
CA TYR A 177 -7.23 -0.90 -3.53
C TYR A 177 -6.82 0.03 -4.68
N HIS A 178 -6.86 1.35 -4.47
CA HIS A 178 -6.52 2.37 -5.48
C HIS A 178 -5.32 3.26 -5.08
N ARG A 179 -4.42 2.75 -4.23
CA ARG A 179 -3.10 3.37 -4.01
C ARG A 179 -2.08 2.86 -5.01
#